data_AF-A0A1M6ZEM5-F1
#
_entry.id   AF-A0A1M6ZEM5-F1
#
_cell.length_a   1.000
_cell.length_b   1.000
_cell.length_c   1.000
_cell.angle_alpha   90.00
_cell.angle_beta   90.00
_cell.angle_gamma   90.00
#
_symmetry.space_group_name_H-M   'P 1'
#
loop_
_entity.id
_entity.type
_entity.pdbx_description
1 polymer ?
#
loop_
_entity_poly.entity_id
_entity_poly.type
_entity_poly.pdbx_seq_one_letter_code
_entity_poly.pdbx_strand_id
1 'polypeptide(L)'
;MRRNGNWTLQATLQRHGLGPVAGVDEAGRGACAGPLVVAACVLRPADAKRLAGLTDSKLLTPAVREEFYDLIVQRAEQYSVIVIPPDEVDRRGVHVANVEGMRRAVAHLETPPGYVLTDGFPVRGFGTPTLAVQKGDQVAACVAAASVLAKVTRDRLMVELDAQYPQYRFAEHKGYCTPVHDAMLAEHGPSPVHRYSFVNVRAAMVGVVRSAVGAEGDLVDNGSLPELMPAMMSDAGPGGGLRS
;
A
#
# COMPACT_ATOMS: atom_id res chain seq x y z
N MET A 1 -20.22 7.74 -31.98
CA MET A 1 -20.15 6.48 -31.22
C MET A 1 -19.38 6.77 -29.92
N ARG A 2 -20.08 7.03 -28.80
CA ARG A 2 -19.41 7.51 -27.56
C ARG A 2 -18.79 6.31 -26.83
N ARG A 3 -17.47 6.32 -26.64
CA ARG A 3 -16.75 5.29 -25.88
C ARG A 3 -17.15 5.38 -24.40
N ASN A 4 -18.14 4.58 -23.98
CA ASN A 4 -18.37 4.24 -22.56
C ASN A 4 -17.27 3.27 -22.04
N GLY A 5 -16.02 3.46 -22.49
CA GLY A 5 -15.00 2.41 -22.51
C GLY A 5 -14.76 1.78 -21.13
N ASN A 6 -14.58 2.61 -20.10
CA ASN A 6 -14.31 2.15 -18.74
C ASN A 6 -15.55 1.93 -17.86
N TRP A 7 -16.75 2.29 -18.31
CA TRP A 7 -18.00 2.03 -17.57
C TRP A 7 -18.63 0.69 -17.93
N THR A 8 -18.24 0.10 -19.06
CA THR A 8 -18.90 -1.09 -19.64
C THR A 8 -18.86 -2.29 -18.71
N LEU A 9 -17.73 -2.54 -18.03
CA LEU A 9 -17.58 -3.69 -17.15
C LEU A 9 -18.49 -3.59 -15.92
N GLN A 10 -18.38 -2.50 -15.16
CA GLN A 10 -19.23 -2.30 -13.97
C GLN A 10 -20.72 -2.25 -14.32
N ALA A 11 -21.11 -1.60 -15.42
CA ALA A 11 -22.51 -1.52 -15.83
C ALA A 11 -23.06 -2.88 -16.27
N THR A 12 -22.21 -3.75 -16.84
CA THR A 12 -22.60 -5.11 -17.20
C THR A 12 -22.82 -5.96 -15.95
N LEU A 13 -21.90 -5.94 -14.99
CA LEU A 13 -22.05 -6.65 -13.73
C LEU A 13 -23.33 -6.23 -12.98
N GLN A 14 -23.59 -4.92 -12.88
CA GLN A 14 -24.80 -4.41 -12.24
C GLN A 14 -26.08 -4.86 -12.95
N ARG A 15 -26.13 -4.82 -14.29
CA ARG A 15 -27.29 -5.29 -15.07
C ARG A 15 -27.58 -6.78 -14.87
N HIS A 16 -26.58 -7.57 -14.50
CA HIS A 16 -26.72 -8.99 -14.20
C HIS A 16 -26.95 -9.29 -12.71
N GLY A 17 -27.31 -8.28 -11.91
CA GLY A 17 -27.66 -8.46 -10.50
C GLY A 17 -26.46 -8.61 -9.55
N LEU A 18 -25.25 -8.28 -10.01
CA LEU A 18 -24.02 -8.33 -9.21
C LEU A 18 -23.64 -6.94 -8.62
N GLY A 19 -24.58 -5.99 -8.62
CA GLY A 19 -24.39 -4.67 -8.04
C GLY A 19 -24.66 -4.62 -6.53
N PRO A 20 -24.20 -3.58 -5.82
CA PRO A 20 -23.27 -2.54 -6.29
C PRO A 20 -21.86 -3.10 -6.54
N VAL A 21 -21.13 -2.49 -7.48
CA VAL A 21 -19.78 -2.94 -7.86
C VAL A 21 -18.75 -1.98 -7.27
N ALA A 22 -17.82 -2.51 -6.49
CA ALA A 22 -16.71 -1.74 -5.92
C ALA A 22 -15.45 -1.91 -6.78
N GLY A 23 -14.77 -0.80 -7.05
CA GLY A 23 -13.38 -0.82 -7.52
C GLY A 23 -12.43 -0.62 -6.34
N VAL A 24 -11.26 -1.25 -6.40
CA VAL A 24 -10.24 -1.18 -5.35
C VAL A 24 -8.87 -1.00 -6.00
N ASP A 25 -8.08 -0.07 -5.46
CA ASP A 25 -6.70 0.20 -5.90
C ASP A 25 -5.85 0.76 -4.74
N GLU A 26 -4.54 0.79 -4.93
CA GLU A 26 -3.58 1.30 -3.95
C GLU A 26 -2.62 2.37 -4.49
N ALA A 27 -2.04 3.14 -3.56
CA ALA A 27 -0.92 4.04 -3.82
C ALA A 27 0.20 3.79 -2.81
N GLY A 28 1.45 3.84 -3.28
CA GLY A 28 2.63 3.77 -2.40
C GLY A 28 3.20 2.38 -2.14
N ARG A 29 2.76 1.35 -2.87
CA ARG A 29 3.29 -0.02 -2.73
C ARG A 29 4.81 -0.08 -2.96
N GLY A 30 5.32 0.65 -3.94
CA GLY A 30 6.76 0.70 -4.27
C GLY A 30 7.58 1.77 -3.53
N ALA A 31 6.98 2.53 -2.61
CA ALA A 31 7.69 3.57 -1.87
C ALA A 31 8.40 3.01 -0.65
N CYS A 32 9.62 3.47 -0.37
CA CYS A 32 10.38 3.08 0.81
C CYS A 32 10.11 4.00 2.02
N ALA A 33 9.31 5.06 1.86
CA ALA A 33 8.87 5.94 2.93
C ALA A 33 7.38 6.28 2.84
N GLY A 34 6.81 6.60 4.01
CA GLY A 34 5.42 6.97 4.20
C GLY A 34 4.45 5.79 4.11
N PRO A 35 3.13 6.07 4.25
CA PRO A 35 2.12 5.04 4.33
C PRO A 35 1.84 4.38 2.98
N LEU A 36 1.28 3.17 3.04
CA LEU A 36 0.56 2.54 1.94
C LEU A 36 -0.90 2.97 2.06
N VAL A 37 -1.49 3.49 1.00
CA VAL A 37 -2.90 3.92 1.00
C VAL A 37 -3.68 3.05 0.05
N VAL A 38 -4.80 2.52 0.52
CA VAL A 38 -5.71 1.69 -0.29
C VAL A 38 -7.09 2.32 -0.25
N ALA A 39 -7.79 2.34 -1.37
CA ALA A 39 -9.15 2.86 -1.43
C ALA A 39 -10.09 1.86 -2.09
N ALA A 40 -11.36 1.90 -1.68
CA ALA A 40 -12.47 1.26 -2.37
C ALA A 40 -13.49 2.32 -2.77
N CYS A 41 -14.07 2.19 -3.97
CA CYS A 41 -15.05 3.14 -4.47
C CYS A 41 -16.19 2.44 -5.22
N VAL A 42 -17.42 2.81 -4.89
CA VAL A 42 -18.64 2.43 -5.63
C VAL A 42 -19.16 3.69 -6.31
N LEU A 43 -19.36 3.61 -7.62
CA LEU A 43 -19.86 4.73 -8.41
C LEU A 43 -21.31 4.50 -8.82
N ARG A 44 -22.10 5.59 -8.79
CA ARG A 44 -23.46 5.62 -9.33
C ARG A 44 -23.41 5.58 -10.86
N PRO A 45 -24.11 4.65 -11.54
CA PRO A 45 -24.16 4.62 -13.00
C PRO A 45 -24.64 5.92 -13.64
N ALA A 46 -25.51 6.65 -12.94
CA ALA A 46 -26.03 7.95 -13.38
C ALA A 46 -24.94 9.04 -13.48
N ASP A 47 -23.79 8.87 -12.83
CA ASP A 47 -22.68 9.83 -12.85
C ASP A 47 -21.66 9.58 -13.98
N ALA A 48 -21.89 8.60 -14.85
CA ALA A 48 -20.98 8.28 -15.96
C ALA A 48 -20.62 9.49 -16.86
N LYS A 49 -21.58 10.38 -17.10
CA LYS A 49 -21.34 11.62 -17.86
C LYS A 49 -20.54 12.67 -17.08
N ARG A 50 -20.70 12.71 -15.75
CA ARG A 50 -20.02 13.69 -14.88
C ARG A 50 -18.56 13.31 -14.67
N LEU A 51 -18.28 12.02 -14.57
CA LEU A 51 -16.94 11.45 -14.45
C LEU A 51 -16.32 11.12 -15.81
N ALA A 52 -16.73 11.82 -16.87
CA ALA A 52 -16.16 11.63 -18.20
C ALA A 52 -14.68 12.06 -18.19
N GLY A 53 -13.80 11.21 -18.72
CA GLY A 53 -12.36 11.44 -18.71
C GLY A 53 -11.62 10.86 -17.49
N LEU A 54 -12.35 10.35 -16.49
CA LEU A 54 -11.74 9.60 -15.40
C LEU A 54 -11.02 8.36 -15.97
N THR A 55 -9.77 8.18 -15.58
CA THR A 55 -8.87 7.10 -16.02
C THR A 55 -7.81 6.89 -14.93
N ASP A 56 -6.83 6.02 -15.20
CA ASP A 56 -5.63 5.83 -14.38
C ASP A 56 -5.08 7.17 -13.86
N SER A 57 -4.91 7.24 -12.54
CA SER A 57 -4.50 8.46 -11.84
C SER A 57 -3.14 8.98 -12.34
N LYS A 58 -2.26 8.11 -12.84
CA LYS A 58 -0.94 8.45 -13.38
C LYS A 58 -1.02 9.14 -14.74
N LEU A 59 -2.11 8.93 -15.49
CA LEU A 59 -2.36 9.59 -16.78
C LEU A 59 -2.99 10.98 -16.61
N LEU A 60 -3.46 11.30 -15.40
CA LEU A 60 -4.01 12.61 -15.06
C LEU A 60 -2.90 13.54 -14.54
N THR A 61 -2.96 14.81 -14.92
CA THR A 61 -2.12 15.85 -14.29
C THR A 61 -2.52 16.00 -12.81
N PRO A 62 -1.63 16.49 -11.93
CA PRO A 62 -1.97 16.70 -10.53
C PRO A 62 -3.23 17.55 -10.33
N ALA A 63 -3.37 18.66 -11.05
CA ALA A 63 -4.54 19.53 -10.95
C ALA A 63 -5.85 18.82 -11.34
N VAL A 64 -5.86 18.12 -12.48
CA VAL A 64 -7.04 17.35 -12.94
C VAL A 64 -7.36 16.21 -11.97
N ARG A 65 -6.34 15.58 -11.37
CA ARG A 65 -6.52 14.52 -10.39
C ARG A 65 -7.19 15.04 -9.10
N GLU A 66 -6.82 16.24 -8.65
CA GLU A 66 -7.48 16.92 -7.52
C GLU A 66 -8.95 17.24 -7.84
N GLU A 67 -9.24 17.77 -9.02
CA GLU A 67 -10.63 18.01 -9.47
C GLU A 67 -11.46 16.72 -9.48
N PHE A 68 -10.89 15.61 -9.97
CA PHE A 68 -11.56 14.31 -9.93
C PHE A 68 -11.73 13.78 -8.51
N TYR A 69 -10.76 13.99 -7.62
CA TYR A 69 -10.89 13.59 -6.22
C TYR A 69 -12.11 14.23 -5.58
N ASP A 70 -12.25 15.56 -5.70
CA ASP A 70 -13.38 16.30 -5.13
C ASP A 70 -14.71 15.84 -5.75
N LEU A 71 -14.72 15.62 -7.07
CA LEU A 71 -15.89 15.11 -7.76
C LEU A 71 -16.27 13.69 -7.31
N ILE A 72 -15.29 12.79 -7.13
CA ILE A 72 -15.52 11.43 -6.64
C ILE A 72 -16.05 11.47 -5.22
N VAL A 73 -15.44 12.23 -4.32
CA VAL A 73 -15.91 12.37 -2.92
C VAL A 73 -17.35 12.88 -2.87
N GLN A 74 -17.72 13.83 -3.73
CA GLN A 74 -19.08 14.37 -3.79
C GLN A 74 -20.08 13.38 -4.42
N ARG A 75 -19.64 12.53 -5.36
CA ARG A 75 -20.54 11.79 -6.27
C ARG A 75 -20.52 10.28 -6.12
N ALA A 76 -19.50 9.69 -5.51
CA ALA A 76 -19.49 8.26 -5.22
C ALA A 76 -20.76 7.87 -4.45
N GLU A 77 -21.24 6.65 -4.69
CA GLU A 77 -22.31 6.07 -3.89
C GLU A 77 -21.80 5.80 -2.48
N GLN A 78 -20.57 5.28 -2.40
CA GLN A 78 -19.81 5.07 -1.18
C GLN A 78 -18.34 4.91 -1.55
N TYR A 79 -17.46 5.28 -0.63
CA TYR A 79 -16.03 5.06 -0.77
C TYR A 79 -15.41 4.89 0.62
N SER A 80 -14.22 4.32 0.66
CA SER A 80 -13.40 4.22 1.85
C SER A 80 -11.93 4.41 1.48
N VAL A 81 -11.15 4.94 2.42
CA VAL A 81 -9.71 5.10 2.27
C VAL A 81 -9.03 4.58 3.54
N ILE A 82 -8.14 3.63 3.38
CA ILE A 82 -7.37 3.00 4.45
C ILE A 82 -5.92 3.43 4.33
N VAL A 83 -5.40 4.07 5.37
CA VAL A 83 -4.00 4.46 5.49
C VAL A 83 -3.30 3.42 6.37
N ILE A 84 -2.31 2.72 5.80
CA ILE A 84 -1.51 1.73 6.50
C ILE A 84 -0.15 2.35 6.82
N PRO A 85 0.20 2.51 8.11
CA PRO A 85 1.44 3.15 8.52
C PRO A 85 2.68 2.28 8.18
N PRO A 86 3.87 2.89 8.04
CA PRO A 86 5.08 2.18 7.61
C PRO A 86 5.48 1.03 8.55
N ASP A 87 5.25 1.15 9.86
CA ASP A 87 5.54 0.10 10.85
C ASP A 87 4.66 -1.14 10.65
N GLU A 88 3.39 -0.97 10.25
CA GLU A 88 2.51 -2.08 9.90
C GLU A 88 2.97 -2.74 8.60
N VAL A 89 3.42 -1.95 7.62
CA VAL A 89 4.01 -2.47 6.37
C VAL A 89 5.27 -3.30 6.65
N ASP A 90 6.15 -2.80 7.52
CA ASP A 90 7.38 -3.50 7.90
C ASP A 90 7.09 -4.83 8.62
N ARG A 91 6.13 -4.82 9.54
CA ARG A 91 5.76 -6.00 10.34
C ARG A 91 5.13 -7.12 9.51
N ARG A 92 4.32 -6.77 8.50
CA ARG A 92 3.55 -7.75 7.69
C ARG A 92 4.23 -8.11 6.37
N GLY A 93 5.06 -7.22 5.85
CA GLY A 93 5.51 -7.23 4.47
C GLY A 93 4.49 -6.56 3.53
N VAL A 94 5.01 -5.83 2.54
CA VAL A 94 4.22 -4.93 1.69
C VAL A 94 3.09 -5.60 0.91
N HIS A 95 3.31 -6.83 0.42
CA HIS A 95 2.27 -7.55 -0.31
C HIS A 95 1.09 -7.93 0.60
N VAL A 96 1.39 -8.45 1.79
CA VAL A 96 0.38 -8.85 2.78
C VAL A 96 -0.36 -7.61 3.30
N ALA A 97 0.36 -6.53 3.61
CA ALA A 97 -0.23 -5.26 3.99
C ALA A 97 -1.18 -4.71 2.91
N ASN A 98 -0.80 -4.80 1.62
CA ASN A 98 -1.66 -4.34 0.53
C ASN A 98 -2.96 -5.15 0.43
N VAL A 99 -2.84 -6.49 0.40
CA VAL A 99 -4.00 -7.40 0.35
C VAL A 99 -4.95 -7.15 1.53
N GLU A 100 -4.40 -6.99 2.73
CA GLU A 100 -5.19 -6.69 3.92
C GLU A 100 -5.82 -5.30 3.86
N GLY A 101 -5.10 -4.29 3.37
CA GLY A 101 -5.64 -2.95 3.12
C GLY A 101 -6.82 -2.95 2.15
N MET A 102 -6.73 -3.75 1.08
CA MET A 102 -7.84 -3.92 0.14
C MET A 102 -9.07 -4.52 0.81
N ARG A 103 -8.88 -5.57 1.62
CA ARG A 103 -9.98 -6.18 2.39
C ARG A 103 -10.62 -5.19 3.35
N ARG A 104 -9.79 -4.43 4.11
CA ARG A 104 -10.26 -3.38 5.01
C ARG A 104 -11.04 -2.33 4.25
N ALA A 105 -10.55 -1.86 3.10
CA ALA A 105 -11.24 -0.85 2.31
C ALA A 105 -12.64 -1.33 1.90
N VAL A 106 -12.75 -2.54 1.35
CA VAL A 106 -14.06 -3.12 1.00
C VAL A 106 -14.96 -3.32 2.24
N ALA A 107 -14.41 -3.76 3.37
CA ALA A 107 -15.18 -3.96 4.60
C ALA A 107 -15.66 -2.65 5.26
N HIS A 108 -15.05 -1.50 4.95
CA HIS A 108 -15.47 -0.19 5.44
C HIS A 108 -16.54 0.48 4.55
N LEU A 109 -16.94 -0.17 3.45
CA LEU A 109 -18.09 0.25 2.67
C LEU A 109 -19.37 0.00 3.49
N GLU A 110 -20.23 1.01 3.59
CA GLU A 110 -21.47 0.94 4.38
C GLU A 110 -22.39 -0.19 3.90
N THR A 111 -22.51 -0.35 2.58
CA THR A 111 -23.27 -1.45 1.98
C THR A 111 -22.32 -2.44 1.29
N PRO A 112 -22.32 -3.73 1.66
CA PRO A 112 -21.45 -4.72 1.04
C PRO A 112 -21.64 -4.78 -0.49
N PRO A 113 -20.56 -4.75 -1.29
CA PRO A 113 -20.68 -4.82 -2.74
C PRO A 113 -21.02 -6.23 -3.22
N GLY A 114 -21.88 -6.33 -4.22
CA GLY A 114 -22.19 -7.58 -4.92
C GLY A 114 -21.03 -8.11 -5.77
N TYR A 115 -20.07 -7.24 -6.13
CA TYR A 115 -18.87 -7.61 -6.87
C TYR A 115 -17.72 -6.65 -6.61
N VAL A 116 -16.49 -7.17 -6.59
CA VAL A 116 -15.26 -6.38 -6.43
C VAL A 116 -14.36 -6.48 -7.68
N LEU A 117 -13.87 -5.33 -8.14
CA LEU A 117 -12.88 -5.22 -9.20
C LEU A 117 -11.58 -4.67 -8.61
N THR A 118 -10.46 -5.36 -8.83
CA THR A 118 -9.12 -4.91 -8.39
C THR A 118 -8.22 -4.64 -9.59
N ASP A 119 -7.26 -3.72 -9.47
CA ASP A 119 -6.18 -3.60 -10.46
C ASP A 119 -5.07 -4.66 -10.23
N GLY A 120 -4.55 -5.19 -11.34
CA GLY A 120 -3.29 -5.93 -11.36
C GLY A 120 -3.38 -7.41 -10.97
N PHE A 121 -3.77 -7.75 -9.73
CA PHE A 121 -3.64 -9.12 -9.22
C PHE A 121 -4.85 -9.63 -8.43
N PRO A 122 -5.10 -10.96 -8.44
CA PRO A 122 -6.21 -11.56 -7.70
C PRO A 122 -6.05 -11.40 -6.19
N VAL A 123 -7.11 -10.93 -5.54
CA VAL A 123 -7.21 -10.84 -4.08
C VAL A 123 -8.37 -11.69 -3.62
N ARG A 124 -8.13 -12.56 -2.63
CA ARG A 124 -9.17 -13.39 -2.01
C ARG A 124 -9.59 -12.81 -0.67
N GLY A 125 -10.76 -13.22 -0.19
CA GLY A 125 -11.21 -12.91 1.17
C GLY A 125 -11.97 -11.59 1.32
N PHE A 126 -12.59 -11.10 0.25
CA PHE A 126 -13.56 -9.99 0.35
C PHE A 126 -14.94 -10.42 0.87
N GLY A 127 -15.23 -11.73 0.89
CA GLY A 127 -16.58 -12.24 1.17
C GLY A 127 -17.58 -12.05 0.01
N THR A 128 -17.11 -11.53 -1.12
CA THR A 128 -17.89 -11.23 -2.33
C THR A 128 -17.11 -11.66 -3.58
N PRO A 129 -17.79 -12.02 -4.68
CA PRO A 129 -17.13 -12.35 -5.95
C PRO A 129 -16.22 -11.23 -6.42
N THR A 130 -15.07 -11.60 -6.98
CA THR A 130 -14.02 -10.65 -7.34
C THR A 130 -13.36 -11.01 -8.64
N LEU A 131 -12.93 -9.98 -9.38
CA LEU A 131 -12.12 -10.12 -10.58
C LEU A 131 -10.95 -9.15 -10.53
N ALA A 132 -9.74 -9.67 -10.70
CA ALA A 132 -8.59 -8.85 -11.01
C ALA A 132 -8.61 -8.48 -12.49
N VAL A 133 -8.53 -7.19 -12.76
CA VAL A 133 -8.56 -6.66 -14.12
C VAL A 133 -7.19 -6.12 -14.44
N GLN A 134 -6.61 -6.60 -15.54
CA GLN A 134 -5.33 -6.07 -16.01
C GLN A 134 -5.53 -4.62 -16.46
N LYS A 135 -4.79 -3.68 -15.85
CA LYS A 135 -4.98 -2.23 -16.05
C LYS A 135 -6.41 -1.81 -15.70
N GLY A 136 -6.90 -2.29 -14.56
CA GLY A 136 -8.27 -2.11 -14.09
C GLY A 136 -8.64 -0.62 -14.01
N ASP A 137 -7.72 0.22 -13.60
CA ASP A 137 -7.83 1.68 -13.56
C ASP A 137 -8.06 2.35 -14.94
N GLN A 138 -7.66 1.70 -16.05
CA GLN A 138 -7.92 2.19 -17.41
C GLN A 138 -9.25 1.68 -17.98
N VAL A 139 -9.78 0.57 -17.47
CA VAL A 139 -10.92 -0.15 -18.07
C VAL A 139 -12.14 -0.29 -17.17
N ALA A 140 -12.05 0.07 -15.89
CA ALA A 140 -13.13 0.07 -14.91
C ALA A 140 -13.16 1.40 -14.15
N ALA A 141 -14.21 2.20 -14.36
CA ALA A 141 -14.30 3.55 -13.78
C ALA A 141 -14.29 3.54 -12.25
N CYS A 142 -14.87 2.52 -11.60
CA CYS A 142 -14.79 2.36 -10.15
C CYS A 142 -13.36 2.10 -9.64
N VAL A 143 -12.52 1.38 -10.41
CA VAL A 143 -11.10 1.16 -10.07
C VAL A 143 -10.31 2.43 -10.31
N ALA A 144 -10.57 3.14 -11.41
CA ALA A 144 -9.99 4.45 -11.68
C ALA A 144 -10.29 5.45 -10.54
N ALA A 145 -11.52 5.47 -10.04
CA ALA A 145 -11.91 6.31 -8.91
C ALA A 145 -11.16 5.94 -7.62
N ALA A 146 -11.07 4.64 -7.31
CA ALA A 146 -10.26 4.17 -6.18
C ALA A 146 -8.78 4.58 -6.31
N SER A 147 -8.21 4.48 -7.52
CA SER A 147 -6.84 4.92 -7.81
C SER A 147 -6.64 6.41 -7.50
N VAL A 148 -7.56 7.27 -7.94
CA VAL A 148 -7.52 8.71 -7.65
C VAL A 148 -7.62 8.98 -6.16
N LEU A 149 -8.57 8.34 -5.46
CA LEU A 149 -8.72 8.47 -4.00
C LEU A 149 -7.45 8.09 -3.25
N ALA A 150 -6.86 6.93 -3.57
CA ALA A 150 -5.63 6.47 -2.94
C ALA A 150 -4.45 7.39 -3.25
N LYS A 151 -4.28 7.78 -4.52
CA LYS A 151 -3.15 8.59 -4.99
C LYS A 151 -3.15 9.98 -4.40
N VAL A 152 -4.27 10.69 -4.46
CA VAL A 152 -4.38 12.07 -3.94
C VAL A 152 -4.23 12.08 -2.43
N THR A 153 -4.92 11.17 -1.72
CA THR A 153 -4.77 11.07 -0.26
C THR A 153 -3.31 10.82 0.12
N ARG A 154 -2.64 9.88 -0.55
CA ARG A 154 -1.23 9.60 -0.28
C ARG A 154 -0.32 10.77 -0.59
N ASP A 155 -0.51 11.43 -1.74
CA ASP A 155 0.35 12.53 -2.15
C ASP A 155 0.25 13.72 -1.17
N ARG A 156 -0.94 14.00 -0.64
CA ARG A 156 -1.16 14.99 0.43
C ARG A 156 -0.40 14.61 1.71
N LEU A 157 -0.52 13.36 2.17
CA LEU A 157 0.24 12.87 3.32
C LEU A 157 1.77 12.98 3.12
N MET A 158 2.27 12.71 1.91
CA MET A 158 3.71 12.86 1.64
C MET A 158 4.17 14.33 1.64
N VAL A 159 3.30 15.29 1.30
CA VAL A 159 3.58 16.73 1.44
C VAL A 159 3.59 17.13 2.92
N GLU A 160 2.69 16.59 3.74
CA GLU A 160 2.72 16.83 5.19
C GLU A 160 3.99 16.25 5.83
N LEU A 161 4.44 15.08 5.38
CA LEU A 161 5.70 14.48 5.81
C LEU A 161 6.92 15.29 5.37
N ASP A 162 6.85 15.94 4.21
CA ASP A 162 7.91 16.85 3.74
C ASP A 162 8.10 18.02 4.70
N ALA A 163 7.01 18.61 5.19
CA ALA A 163 7.09 19.69 6.18
C ALA A 163 7.69 19.23 7.52
N GLN A 164 7.46 17.98 7.91
CA GLN A 164 7.99 17.39 9.15
C GLN A 164 9.45 16.94 9.01
N TYR A 165 9.84 16.47 7.83
CA TYR A 165 11.18 15.98 7.54
C TYR A 165 11.73 16.60 6.24
N PRO A 166 11.98 17.92 6.24
CA PRO A 166 12.30 18.67 5.02
C PRO A 166 13.58 18.20 4.34
N GLN A 167 14.50 17.60 5.09
CA GLN A 167 15.76 17.07 4.56
C GLN A 167 15.56 15.92 3.56
N TYR A 168 14.41 15.23 3.57
CA TYR A 168 14.16 14.14 2.63
C TYR A 168 13.42 14.56 1.37
N ARG A 169 12.85 15.77 1.29
CA ARG A 169 12.18 16.29 0.08
C ARG A 169 11.03 15.39 -0.42
N PHE A 170 10.29 14.79 0.50
CA PHE A 170 9.15 13.90 0.23
C PHE A 170 8.07 14.52 -0.67
N ALA A 171 7.92 15.84 -0.70
CA ALA A 171 6.97 16.50 -1.58
C ALA A 171 7.30 16.29 -3.07
N GLU A 172 8.56 16.04 -3.42
CA GLU A 172 9.01 15.83 -4.80
C GLU A 172 8.76 14.39 -5.26
N HIS A 173 9.37 13.42 -4.58
CA HIS A 173 9.38 12.01 -5.01
C HIS A 173 8.38 11.13 -4.26
N LYS A 174 7.59 11.68 -3.33
CA LYS A 174 6.52 10.99 -2.61
C LYS A 174 6.98 9.70 -1.92
N GLY A 175 8.23 9.66 -1.46
CA GLY A 175 8.83 8.50 -0.78
C GLY A 175 9.22 7.33 -1.69
N TYR A 176 9.10 7.44 -3.02
CA TYR A 176 9.63 6.44 -3.96
C TYR A 176 11.17 6.44 -3.96
N CYS A 177 11.77 5.31 -4.34
CA CYS A 177 13.23 5.17 -4.45
C CYS A 177 13.73 5.86 -5.72
N THR A 178 13.93 7.17 -5.64
CA THR A 178 14.55 7.98 -6.69
C THR A 178 16.01 8.27 -6.33
N PRO A 179 16.87 8.63 -7.31
CA PRO A 179 18.24 9.04 -7.01
C PRO A 179 18.33 10.17 -5.97
N VAL A 180 17.37 11.11 -5.99
CA VAL A 180 17.26 12.18 -5.00
C VAL A 180 17.03 11.58 -3.61
N HIS A 181 16.04 10.68 -3.47
CA HIS A 181 15.72 10.09 -2.18
C HIS A 181 16.83 9.19 -1.63
N ASP A 182 17.49 8.42 -2.50
CA ASP A 182 18.63 7.59 -2.11
C ASP A 182 19.82 8.46 -1.63
N ALA A 183 20.04 9.62 -2.24
CA ALA A 183 21.04 10.58 -1.77
C ALA A 183 20.67 11.15 -0.37
N MET A 184 19.42 11.55 -0.15
CA MET A 184 18.97 12.04 1.17
C MET A 184 19.08 10.94 2.24
N LEU A 185 18.80 9.68 1.89
CA LEU A 185 18.98 8.53 2.78
C LEU A 185 20.44 8.27 3.12
N ALA A 186 21.36 8.43 2.16
CA ALA A 186 22.79 8.27 2.39
C ALA A 186 23.36 9.38 3.27
N GLU A 187 22.86 10.61 3.12
CA GLU A 187 23.31 11.78 3.88
C GLU A 187 22.76 11.82 5.31
N HIS A 188 21.46 11.58 5.48
CA HIS A 188 20.77 11.78 6.76
C HIS A 188 20.42 10.49 7.50
N GLY A 189 20.65 9.32 6.88
CA GLY A 189 20.10 8.05 7.37
C GLY A 189 18.58 7.97 7.24
N PRO A 190 17.95 6.85 7.65
CA PRO A 190 16.50 6.72 7.64
C PRO A 190 15.84 7.46 8.81
N SER A 191 14.60 7.91 8.60
CA SER A 191 13.73 8.54 9.60
C SER A 191 12.67 7.55 10.12
N PRO A 192 11.86 7.92 11.13
CA PRO A 192 10.75 7.07 11.61
C PRO A 192 9.68 6.75 10.56
N VAL A 193 9.60 7.54 9.48
CA VAL A 193 8.58 7.33 8.42
C VAL A 193 9.08 6.48 7.27
N HIS A 194 10.35 6.05 7.31
CA HIS A 194 10.88 5.05 6.38
C HIS A 194 10.43 3.64 6.74
N ARG A 195 10.34 2.77 5.73
CA ARG A 195 10.00 1.35 5.86
C ARG A 195 11.30 0.56 5.97
N TYR A 196 11.68 0.19 7.18
CA TYR A 196 12.93 -0.50 7.51
C TYR A 196 12.99 -1.92 6.93
N SER A 197 11.89 -2.47 6.42
CA SER A 197 11.87 -3.72 5.66
C SER A 197 12.40 -3.58 4.22
N PHE A 198 12.56 -2.36 3.70
CA PHE A 198 13.05 -2.12 2.34
C PHE A 198 14.59 -2.20 2.28
N VAL A 199 15.10 -2.78 1.20
CA VAL A 199 16.53 -3.09 1.05
C VAL A 199 17.40 -1.83 1.08
N ASN A 200 17.01 -0.77 0.37
CA ASN A 200 17.77 0.49 0.33
C ASN A 200 17.78 1.20 1.70
N VAL A 201 16.67 1.17 2.44
CA VAL A 201 16.56 1.73 3.80
C VAL A 201 17.48 0.97 4.76
N ARG A 202 17.47 -0.36 4.75
CA ARG A 202 18.39 -1.17 5.57
C ARG A 202 19.85 -0.91 5.24
N ALA A 203 20.17 -0.81 3.94
CA ALA A 203 21.53 -0.54 3.49
C ALA A 203 22.04 0.82 4.00
N ALA A 204 21.21 1.87 3.91
CA ALA A 204 21.53 3.19 4.43
C ALA A 204 21.77 3.16 5.95
N MET A 205 20.97 2.40 6.70
CA MET A 205 21.14 2.25 8.15
C MET A 205 22.50 1.63 8.52
N VAL A 206 22.93 0.57 7.83
CA VAL A 206 24.22 -0.09 8.05
C VAL A 206 25.39 0.82 7.64
N GLY A 207 25.25 1.57 6.55
CA GLY A 207 26.25 2.54 6.10
C GLY A 207 26.46 3.69 7.10
N VAL A 208 25.37 4.19 7.69
CA VAL A 208 25.43 5.21 8.75
C VAL A 208 26.07 4.65 10.02
N VAL A 209 25.71 3.44 10.47
CA VAL A 209 26.37 2.83 11.64
C VAL A 209 27.87 2.67 11.41
N ARG A 210 28.31 2.29 10.20
CA ARG A 210 29.74 2.20 9.88
C ARG A 210 30.45 3.56 9.84
N SER A 211 29.77 4.62 9.38
CA SER A 211 30.31 5.98 9.37
C SER A 211 30.36 6.61 10.78
N ALA A 212 29.35 6.34 11.61
CA ALA A 212 29.25 6.84 12.98
C ALA A 212 30.21 6.15 13.97
N VAL A 213 30.69 4.94 13.64
CA VAL A 213 31.71 4.20 14.41
C VAL A 213 33.14 4.51 13.91
N GLY A 214 33.31 5.50 13.03
CA GLY A 214 34.58 5.82 12.37
C GLY A 214 35.10 7.24 12.61
N ALA A 215 35.16 7.68 13.87
CA ALA A 215 35.91 8.87 14.26
C ALA A 215 36.52 8.69 15.66
N GLU A 216 37.34 7.66 15.84
CA GLU A 216 38.53 7.58 16.71
C GLU A 216 38.91 6.10 16.95
N GLY A 217 40.18 5.76 16.70
CA GLY A 217 40.90 4.71 17.44
C GLY A 217 40.83 3.27 16.93
N ASP A 218 41.94 2.83 16.35
CA ASP A 218 42.50 1.47 16.30
C ASP A 218 41.69 0.30 15.74
N LEU A 219 42.25 -0.25 14.65
CA LEU A 219 42.04 -1.61 14.20
C LEU A 219 42.42 -2.59 15.32
N VAL A 220 41.43 -3.31 15.85
CA VAL A 220 41.67 -4.57 16.58
C VAL A 220 40.80 -5.66 16.00
N ASP A 221 41.44 -6.59 15.31
CA ASP A 221 40.91 -7.90 14.95
C ASP A 221 40.72 -8.72 16.23
N ASN A 222 39.54 -9.32 16.39
CA ASN A 222 39.39 -10.52 17.20
C ASN A 222 38.21 -11.32 16.65
N GLY A 223 38.54 -12.47 16.07
CA GLY A 223 37.61 -13.40 15.48
C GLY A 223 36.60 -14.00 16.48
N SER A 224 35.62 -14.66 15.87
CA SER A 224 34.75 -15.68 16.47
C SER A 224 33.72 -15.16 17.47
N LEU A 225 32.47 -15.04 17.01
CA LEU A 225 31.28 -14.94 17.86
C LEU A 225 31.18 -16.18 18.77
N PRO A 226 30.93 -16.03 20.09
CA PRO A 226 30.59 -17.16 20.94
C PRO A 226 29.20 -17.68 20.59
N GLU A 227 29.08 -19.00 20.44
CA GLU A 227 27.81 -19.72 20.35
C GLU A 227 26.93 -19.46 21.58
N LEU A 228 25.64 -19.16 21.35
CA LEU A 228 24.62 -19.12 22.39
C LEU A 228 24.33 -20.55 22.89
N MET A 229 24.33 -20.68 24.22
CA MET A 229 24.28 -21.89 25.05
C MET A 229 23.17 -22.93 24.76
N PRO A 230 23.36 -24.19 25.21
CA PRO A 230 22.38 -25.26 25.13
C PRO A 230 21.47 -25.33 26.36
N ALA A 231 20.23 -25.83 26.18
CA ALA A 231 19.47 -26.46 27.26
C ALA A 231 18.47 -27.46 26.66
N MET A 232 18.63 -28.75 27.01
CA MET A 232 17.63 -29.62 27.63
C MET A 232 18.12 -31.08 27.60
N MET A 233 18.69 -31.53 28.72
CA MET A 233 18.77 -32.96 29.05
C MET A 233 17.39 -33.39 29.54
N SER A 234 16.75 -34.35 28.86
CA SER A 234 15.64 -35.12 29.45
C SER A 234 16.23 -36.36 30.11
N ASP A 235 16.13 -36.40 31.43
CA ASP A 235 16.45 -37.54 32.28
C ASP A 235 15.41 -38.65 32.06
N ALA A 236 15.85 -39.84 31.68
CA ALA A 236 15.03 -41.04 31.56
C ALA A 236 15.48 -42.03 32.65
N GLY A 237 14.70 -42.08 33.73
CA GLY A 237 14.81 -43.07 34.79
C GLY A 237 13.45 -43.72 35.07
N PRO A 238 13.42 -45.02 35.46
CA PRO A 238 12.33 -45.93 35.13
C PRO A 238 11.27 -46.02 36.22
N GLY A 239 10.02 -46.33 35.83
CA GLY A 239 8.96 -46.57 36.80
C GLY A 239 7.92 -47.57 36.29
N GLY A 240 7.68 -48.62 37.09
CA GLY A 240 6.40 -49.31 37.13
C GLY A 240 6.44 -50.80 36.84
N GLY A 241 6.55 -51.61 37.88
CA GLY A 241 6.24 -53.03 37.83
C GLY A 241 4.75 -53.32 38.08
N LEU A 242 4.35 -54.49 37.56
CA LEU A 242 3.37 -55.46 38.07
C LEU A 242 1.84 -55.20 38.02
N ARG A 243 1.18 -56.32 37.63
CA ARG A 243 -0.24 -56.74 37.77
C ARG A 243 -1.13 -56.19 36.65
N SER A 244 -1.95 -56.98 35.95
CA SER A 244 -2.50 -58.34 36.17
C SER A 244 -3.01 -58.87 34.83
#